data_AF-A0A8J3AP11-F1
#
_entry.id   AF-A0A8J3AP11-F1
#
_cell.length_a   1.000
_cell.length_b   1.000
_cell.length_c   1.000
_cell.angle_alpha   90.00
_cell.angle_beta   90.00
_cell.angle_gamma   90.00
#
_symmetry.space_group_name_H-M   'P 1'
#
loop_
_entity.id
_entity.type
_entity.pdbx_description
1 polymer ?
#
loop_
_entity_poly.entity_id
_entity_poly.type
_entity_poly.pdbx_seq_one_letter_code
_entity_poly.pdbx_strand_id
1 'polypeptide(L)' 'MHLDLSENPNEGPTPIRLGYRIGRNALINLLNIYKEIGVNHLFFALFDSQRPAEEVIQELGEEVLPHFPTLKTKL' A
#
# COMPACT_ATOMS: atom_id res chain seq x y z
N MET A 1 0.28 3.09 -8.20
CA MET A 1 -1.15 3.23 -7.84
C MET A 1 -1.30 4.46 -6.96
N HIS A 2 -2.33 5.28 -7.17
CA HIS A 2 -2.63 6.36 -6.23
C HIS A 2 -3.09 5.76 -4.89
N LEU A 3 -2.56 6.25 -3.79
CA LEU A 3 -2.89 5.74 -2.46
C LEU A 3 -3.20 6.90 -1.53
N ASP A 4 -4.38 6.85 -0.94
CA ASP A 4 -4.74 7.60 0.28
C ASP A 4 -4.86 6.58 1.42
N LEU A 5 -3.84 6.50 2.28
CA LEU A 5 -3.79 5.51 3.36
C LEU A 5 -4.60 6.03 4.57
N SER A 6 -5.70 5.37 4.88
CA SER A 6 -6.56 5.74 6.01
C SER A 6 -5.87 5.57 7.37
N GLU A 7 -6.22 6.43 8.34
CA GLU A 7 -5.87 6.24 9.76
C GLU A 7 -6.56 5.01 10.37
N ASN A 8 -7.74 4.63 9.87
CA ASN A 8 -8.39 3.40 10.30
C ASN A 8 -7.76 2.21 9.56
N PRO A 9 -7.02 1.32 10.25
CA PRO A 9 -6.33 0.20 9.60
C PRO A 9 -7.26 -0.78 8.89
N ASN A 10 -8.53 -0.82 9.30
CA ASN A 10 -9.54 -1.74 8.79
C ASN A 10 -10.52 -1.06 7.82
N GLU A 11 -10.28 0.19 7.40
CA GLU A 11 -11.13 0.84 6.39
C GLU A 11 -11.09 0.06 5.07
N GLY A 12 -12.27 -0.27 4.55
CA GLY A 12 -12.41 -0.96 3.27
C GLY A 12 -11.97 -0.08 2.08
N PRO A 13 -11.67 -0.69 0.92
CA PRO A 13 -11.26 0.04 -0.27
C PRO A 13 -12.39 0.93 -0.80
N THR A 14 -12.12 2.23 -0.91
CA THR A 14 -12.94 3.18 -1.66
C THR A 14 -12.18 3.62 -2.90
N PRO A 15 -12.73 3.50 -4.12
CA PRO A 15 -12.03 3.89 -5.33
C PRO A 15 -11.77 5.40 -5.38
N ILE A 16 -10.57 5.78 -5.79
CA ILE A 16 -10.20 7.15 -6.17
C ILE A 16 -9.64 7.13 -7.60
N ARG A 17 -9.34 8.31 -8.15
CA ARG A 17 -8.71 8.39 -9.47
C ARG A 17 -7.39 7.60 -9.47
N LEU A 18 -7.32 6.56 -10.30
CA LEU A 18 -6.13 5.71 -10.49
C LEU A 18 -5.66 4.96 -9.22
N GLY A 19 -6.56 4.72 -8.27
CA GLY A 19 -6.18 4.03 -7.03
C GLY A 19 -7.29 3.88 -6.00
N TYR A 20 -6.90 3.81 -4.73
CA TYR A 20 -7.84 3.62 -3.61
C TYR A 20 -7.51 4.50 -2.41
N ARG A 21 -8.56 4.90 -1.67
CA ARG A 21 -8.49 5.16 -0.24
C ARG A 21 -8.74 3.86 0.52
N ILE A 22 -7.89 3.49 1.47
CA ILE A 22 -7.96 2.17 2.10
C ILE A 22 -7.18 2.14 3.42
N GLY A 23 -7.57 1.27 4.37
CA GLY A 23 -6.78 0.96 5.56
C GLY A 23 -5.68 -0.07 5.28
N ARG A 24 -4.61 -0.08 6.09
CA ARG A 24 -3.43 -0.95 5.84
C ARG A 24 -3.74 -2.44 5.78
N ASN A 25 -4.69 -2.96 6.58
CA ASN A 25 -5.01 -4.39 6.58
C ASN A 25 -5.70 -4.79 5.27
N ALA A 26 -6.61 -3.95 4.78
CA ALA A 26 -7.24 -4.16 3.48
C ALA A 26 -6.25 -3.94 2.32
N LEU A 27 -5.29 -3.02 2.46
CA LEU A 27 -4.21 -2.83 1.49
C LEU A 27 -3.33 -4.08 1.36
N ILE A 28 -2.92 -4.71 2.46
CA ILE A 28 -2.14 -5.96 2.41
C ILE A 28 -2.90 -7.04 1.64
N ASN A 29 -4.20 -7.19 1.88
CA ASN A 29 -5.03 -8.14 1.13
C ASN A 29 -5.08 -7.80 -0.36
N LEU A 30 -5.27 -6.52 -0.71
CA LEU A 30 -5.29 -6.06 -2.11
C LEU A 30 -3.95 -6.32 -2.82
N LEU A 31 -2.82 -6.06 -2.14
CA LEU A 31 -1.49 -6.30 -2.69
C LEU A 31 -1.21 -7.81 -2.90
N ASN A 32 -1.74 -8.68 -2.03
CA ASN A 32 -1.68 -10.12 -2.25
C ASN A 32 -2.48 -10.55 -3.49
N ILE A 33 -3.68 -9.99 -3.70
CA ILE A 33 -4.44 -10.22 -4.92
C ILE A 33 -3.64 -9.78 -6.15
N TYR A 34 -3.03 -8.58 -6.12
CA TYR A 34 -2.18 -8.12 -7.21
C TYR A 34 -1.00 -9.06 -7.48
N LYS A 35 -0.36 -9.56 -6.42
CA LYS A 35 0.72 -10.55 -6.53
C LYS A 35 0.24 -11.85 -7.17
N GLU A 36 -0.92 -12.37 -6.75
CA GLU A 36 -1.51 -13.61 -7.27
C GLU A 36 -1.85 -13.52 -8.76
N ILE A 37 -2.27 -12.35 -9.24
CA ILE A 37 -2.55 -12.11 -10.66
C ILE A 37 -1.31 -11.72 -11.48
N GLY A 38 -0.11 -11.78 -10.88
CA GLY A 38 1.17 -11.63 -11.58
C GLY A 38 1.79 -10.23 -11.56
N VAL A 39 1.30 -9.30 -10.73
CA VAL A 39 1.99 -8.01 -10.55
C VAL A 39 3.29 -8.22 -9.77
N ASN A 40 4.43 -7.96 -10.40
CA ASN A 40 5.75 -8.17 -9.78
C ASN A 40 6.27 -6.95 -9.01
N HIS A 41 5.91 -5.75 -9.44
CA HIS A 41 6.32 -4.50 -8.81
C HIS A 41 5.19 -3.48 -8.88
N LEU A 42 4.93 -2.82 -7.76
CA LEU A 42 3.93 -1.77 -7.62
C LEU A 42 4.54 -0.66 -6.77
N PHE A 43 4.40 0.58 -7.23
CA PHE A 43 4.78 1.77 -6.49
C PHE A 43 3.54 2.57 -6.07
N PHE A 44 3.64 3.31 -4.97
CA PHE A 44 2.57 4.20 -4.50
C PHE A 44 2.84 5.64 -4.90
N ALA A 45 1.80 6.33 -5.37
CA ALA A 45 1.78 7.76 -5.55
C ALA A 45 0.88 8.36 -4.47
N LEU A 46 1.43 9.22 -3.60
CA LEU A 46 0.74 9.77 -2.43
C LEU A 46 0.15 11.18 -2.70
N PHE A 47 -0.11 11.53 -3.96
CA PHE A 47 -0.58 12.87 -4.35
C PHE A 47 -1.93 13.23 -3.74
N ASP A 48 -2.80 12.24 -3.54
CA ASP A 48 -4.15 12.40 -3.01
C ASP A 48 -4.24 12.04 -1.50
N SER A 49 -3.09 11.85 -0.82
CA SER A 49 -3.03 11.50 0.60
C SER A 49 -3.57 12.63 1.48
N GLN A 50 -4.48 12.30 2.39
CA GLN A 50 -4.98 13.27 3.38
C GLN A 50 -4.04 13.44 4.58
N ARG A 51 -3.16 12.46 4.82
CA ARG A 51 -2.16 12.49 5.88
C ARG A 51 -0.80 12.95 5.35
N PRO A 52 0.08 13.52 6.21
CA PRO A 52 1.44 13.84 5.83
C PRO A 52 2.16 12.63 5.23
N ALA A 53 2.83 12.83 4.09
CA ALA A 53 3.46 11.73 3.36
C ALA A 53 4.52 10.98 4.19
N GLU A 54 5.24 11.67 5.08
CA GLU A 54 6.24 11.06 5.97
C GLU A 54 5.60 10.03 6.92
N GLU A 55 4.47 10.36 7.53
CA GLU A 55 3.73 9.44 8.40
C GLU A 55 3.19 8.23 7.63
N VAL A 56 2.68 8.45 6.41
CA VAL A 56 2.22 7.37 5.54
C VAL A 56 3.38 6.46 5.14
N ILE A 57 4.53 7.02 4.76
CA ILE A 57 5.73 6.25 4.42
C ILE A 57 6.22 5.44 5.62
N GLN A 58 6.22 6.03 6.82
CA GLN A 58 6.60 5.33 8.04
C GLN A 58 5.68 4.13 8.30
N GLU A 59 4.36 4.33 8.26
CA GLU A 59 3.40 3.24 8.46
C GLU A 59 3.52 2.15 7.38
N LEU A 60 3.70 2.54 6.11
CA LEU A 60 3.94 1.57 5.04
C LEU A 60 5.23 0.76 5.31
N GLY A 61 6.29 1.41 5.80
CA GLY A 61 7.55 0.76 6.13
C GLY A 61 7.47 -0.20 7.30
N GLU A 62 6.74 0.17 8.35
CA GLU A 62 6.61 -0.63 9.57
C GLU A 62 5.59 -1.76 9.44
N GLU A 63 4.45 -1.49 8.81
CA GLU A 63 3.27 -2.36 8.89
C GLU A 63 2.95 -3.09 7.59
N VAL A 64 3.34 -2.55 6.43
CA VAL A 64 2.99 -3.15 5.11
C VAL A 64 4.20 -3.83 4.46
N LEU A 65 5.35 -3.17 4.44
CA LEU A 65 6.56 -3.65 3.79
C LEU A 65 7.06 -5.02 4.31
N PRO A 66 6.93 -5.39 5.61
CA PRO A 66 7.33 -6.71 6.08
C PRO A 66 6.59 -7.88 5.39
N HIS A 67 5.40 -7.65 4.85
CA HIS A 67 4.64 -8.65 4.08
C HIS A 67 5.12 -8.80 2.64
N PHE A 68 5.86 -7.80 2.12
CA PHE A 68 6.37 -7.75 0.75
C PHE A 68 7.88 -7.38 0.75
N PRO A 69 8.73 -8.24 1.35
CA PRO A 69 10.14 -7.91 1.57
C PRO A 69 10.92 -7.78 0.27
N THR A 70 12.04 -7.07 0.34
CA THR A 70 12.97 -6.97 -0.79
C THR A 70 13.48 -8.34 -1.22
N LEU A 71 13.59 -8.54 -2.53
CA LEU A 71 14.20 -9.75 -3.07
C LEU A 71 15.69 -9.74 -2.68
N LYS A 72 16.14 -10.82 -2.01
CA LYS A 72 17.56 -10.98 -1.71
C LYS A 72 18.31 -11.24 -3.01
N THR A 73 19.19 -10.32 -3.40
CA THR A 73 20.20 -10.61 -4.43
C THR A 73 21.12 -11.69 -3.88
N LYS A 74 21.21 -12.84 -4.54
CA LYS A 74 22.27 -13.81 -4.25
C LYS A 74 23.60 -13.15 -4.66
N LEU A 75 24.45 -12.86 -3.68
CA LEU A 75 25.86 -12.58 -3.90
C LEU A 75 26.57 -13.84 -4.39
#